data_AF-A0A849Q5I2-F1
#
_entry.id   AF-A0A849Q5I2-F1
#
_cell.length_a   1.000
_cell.length_b   1.000
_cell.length_c   1.000
_cell.angle_alpha   90.00
_cell.angle_beta   90.00
_cell.angle_gamma   90.00
#
_symmetry.space_group_name_H-M   'P 1'
#
loop_
_entity.id
_entity.type
_entity.pdbx_description
1 polymer ?
#
loop_
_entity_poly.entity_id
_entity_poly.type
_entity_poly.pdbx_seq_one_letter_code
_entity_poly.pdbx_strand_id
1 'polypeptide(L)' 'MLSTFNDALNSDRFIVTAEVAPPKGTDISATLEDAELIRGLVDAINITDNQR' A
#
# COMPACT_ATOMS: atom_id res chain seq x y z
N MET A 1 11.46 -15.88 -3.43
CA MET A 1 11.51 -14.84 -4.47
C MET A 1 10.42 -13.84 -4.15
N LEU A 2 10.74 -12.56 -3.99
CA LEU A 2 9.72 -11.53 -3.80
C LEU A 2 9.03 -11.32 -5.14
N SER A 3 7.71 -11.50 -5.21
CA SER A 3 6.92 -11.19 -6.41
C SER A 3 6.68 -9.69 -6.50
N THR A 4 6.85 -9.12 -7.68
CA THR A 4 6.52 -7.73 -7.95
C THR A 4 5.02 -7.54 -8.14
N PHE A 5 4.54 -6.29 -8.10
CA PHE A 5 3.15 -6.00 -8.45
C PHE A 5 2.86 -6.34 -9.93
N ASN A 6 3.85 -6.22 -10.83
CA ASN A 6 3.69 -6.65 -12.22
C ASN A 6 3.44 -8.16 -12.32
N ASP A 7 4.12 -8.97 -11.51
CA ASP A 7 3.89 -10.41 -11.48
C ASP A 7 2.48 -10.73 -10.96
N ALA A 8 1.99 -9.97 -9.98
CA ALA A 8 0.61 -10.07 -9.51
C ALA A 8 -0.38 -9.77 -10.64
N LEU A 9 -0.19 -8.66 -11.37
CA LEU A 9 -1.09 -8.27 -12.47
C LEU A 9 -1.14 -9.28 -13.63
N ASN A 10 -0.05 -10.02 -13.87
CA ASN A 10 0.03 -11.04 -14.91
C ASN A 10 -0.40 -12.45 -14.42
N SER A 11 -0.94 -12.55 -13.21
CA SER A 11 -1.39 -13.82 -12.64
C SER A 11 -2.91 -13.95 -12.67
N ASP A 12 -3.43 -15.18 -12.68
CA ASP A 12 -4.88 -15.46 -12.72
C ASP A 12 -5.56 -15.38 -11.33
N ARG A 13 -4.85 -14.87 -10.31
CA ARG A 13 -5.41 -14.73 -8.95
C ARG A 13 -6.10 -13.39 -8.76
N PHE A 14 -7.03 -13.36 -7.81
CA PHE A 14 -7.59 -12.11 -7.32
C PHE A 14 -6.51 -11.28 -6.60
N ILE A 15 -6.51 -9.97 -6.85
CA ILE A 15 -5.51 -9.02 -6.35
C ILE A 15 -6.20 -8.05 -5.40
N VAL A 16 -5.55 -7.74 -4.29
CA VAL A 16 -6.01 -6.72 -3.34
C VAL A 16 -4.98 -5.61 -3.26
N THR A 17 -5.43 -4.38 -3.42
CA THR A 17 -4.63 -3.17 -3.20
C THR A 17 -5.21 -2.36 -2.05
N ALA A 18 -4.37 -1.55 -1.41
CA ALA A 18 -4.80 -0.56 -0.45
C ALA A 18 -4.31 0.83 -0.84
N GLU A 19 -4.94 1.83 -0.27
CA GLU A 19 -4.55 3.23 -0.42
C GLU A 19 -4.13 3.77 0.94
N VAL A 20 -3.00 4.49 0.98
CA VAL A 20 -2.52 5.18 2.17
C VAL A 20 -2.30 6.65 1.81
N ALA A 21 -3.00 7.52 2.54
CA ALA A 21 -2.83 8.96 2.42
C ALA A 21 -1.63 9.41 3.27
N PRO A 22 -0.70 10.21 2.71
CA PRO A 22 0.31 10.89 3.52
C PRO A 22 -0.34 11.78 4.58
N PRO A 23 0.25 11.86 5.79
CA PRO A 23 -0.26 12.74 6.83
C PRO A 23 0.04 14.21 6.50
N LYS A 24 -0.63 15.12 7.20
CA LYS A 24 -0.27 16.54 7.18
C LYS A 24 1.03 16.73 7.99
N GLY A 25 2.03 17.36 7.37
CA GLY A 25 3.33 17.61 8.00
C GLY A 25 4.36 16.52 7.70
N THR A 26 5.43 16.47 8.49
CA THR A 26 6.58 15.59 8.26
C THR A 26 6.60 14.36 9.17
N ASP A 27 5.74 14.33 10.18
CA ASP A 27 5.62 13.16 11.07
C ASP A 27 4.77 12.09 10.37
N ILE A 28 5.41 10.97 10.02
CA ILE A 28 4.81 9.85 9.32
C ILE A 28 4.63 8.61 10.20
N SER A 29 4.93 8.70 11.50
CA SER A 29 4.96 7.54 12.38
C SER A 29 3.60 6.82 12.46
N ALA A 30 2.51 7.56 12.66
CA ALA A 30 1.16 6.97 12.72
C ALA A 30 0.75 6.31 11.40
N THR A 31 1.02 6.96 10.26
CA THR A 31 0.71 6.41 8.93
C THR A 31 1.51 5.12 8.66
N LEU A 32 2.75 5.04 9.13
CA LEU A 32 3.54 3.81 9.02
C LEU A 32 3.02 2.70 9.93
N GLU A 33 2.59 3.02 11.15
CA GLU A 33 1.94 2.05 12.06
C GLU A 33 0.68 1.46 11.43
N ASP A 34 -0.17 2.29 10.83
CA ASP A 34 -1.39 1.83 10.13
C ASP A 34 -1.06 0.98 8.89
N ALA A 35 -0.07 1.40 8.09
CA ALA A 35 0.36 0.65 6.90
C ALA A 35 0.98 -0.71 7.27
N GLU A 36 1.59 -0.84 8.45
CA GLU A 36 2.13 -2.10 8.94
C GLU A 36 1.03 -3.15 9.16
N LEU A 37 -0.17 -2.74 9.59
CA LEU A 37 -1.29 -3.65 9.84
C LEU A 37 -1.73 -4.43 8.60
N ILE A 38 -1.49 -3.87 7.41
CA ILE A 38 -1.84 -4.49 6.12
C ILE A 38 -0.64 -5.14 5.42
N ARG A 39 0.54 -5.20 6.06
CA ARG A 39 1.72 -5.82 5.49
C ARG A 39 1.47 -7.30 5.20
N GLY A 40 1.71 -7.71 3.96
CA GLY A 40 1.51 -9.09 3.51
C GLY A 40 0.05 -9.47 3.25
N LEU A 41 -0.91 -8.57 3.48
CA LEU A 41 -2.32 -8.77 3.14
C LEU A 41 -2.69 -8.16 1.78
N VAL A 42 -1.89 -7.20 1.30
CA VAL A 42 -2.09 -6.47 0.04
C VAL A 42 -0.93 -6.70 -0.92
N ASP A 43 -1.24 -6.65 -2.22
CA ASP A 43 -0.29 -6.84 -3.31
C ASP A 43 0.48 -5.56 -3.66
N ALA A 44 -0.15 -4.41 -3.42
CA ALA A 44 0.43 -3.09 -3.58
C ALA A 44 -0.31 -2.05 -2.73
N ILE A 45 0.41 -0.97 -2.42
CA ILE A 45 -0.12 0.22 -1.76
C ILE A 45 0.02 1.40 -2.71
N ASN A 46 -1.07 2.10 -2.97
CA ASN A 46 -1.09 3.40 -3.61
C ASN A 46 -0.86 4.50 -2.55
N ILE A 47 0.05 5.43 -2.81
CA ILE A 47 0.23 6.62 -1.99
C ILE A 47 -0.36 7.81 -2.74
N THR A 48 -1.45 8.38 -2.23
CA THR A 48 -2.15 9.47 -2.90
C THR A 48 -1.56 10.84 -2.63
N ASP A 49 -1.88 11.79 -3.50
CA ASP A 49 -1.68 13.22 -3.29
C ASP A 49 -3.03 13.96 -3.14
N ASN A 50 -3.02 15.11 -2.46
CA ASN A 50 -4.13 16.07 -2.36
C ASN A 50 -5.44 15.55 -1.72
N GLN A 51 -5.33 14.83 -0.59
CA GLN A 51 -6.48 14.44 0.23
C GLN A 51 -6.94 15.66 1.08
N ARG A 52 -8.21 16.05 0.97
CA ARG A 52 -8.80 17.23 1.64
C ARG A 52 -8.97 17.03 3.15
#